data_AF-A0A3Q4MHU3-F1
#
_entry.id   AF-A0A3Q4MHU3-F1
#
_cell.length_a   1.000
_cell.length_b   1.000
_cell.length_c   1.000
_cell.angle_alpha   90.00
_cell.angle_beta   90.00
_cell.angle_gamma   90.00
#
_symmetry.space_group_name_H-M   'P 1'
#
loop_
_entity.id
_entity.type
_entity.pdbx_description
1 polymer ?
#
loop_
_entity_poly.entity_id
_entity_poly.type
_entity_poly.pdbx_seq_one_letter_code
_entity_poly.pdbx_strand_id
1 'polypeptide(L)'
;MAGCPLTLTPSEIVVKFGDPILINCSTSATDVEGMGWEAPFGGTGFEHPPVVTWRVEKLEEWTPSPSCYATLVDGSQCTVSPLITVYKTPDFVSVSDMGHVPMVEGREYDLKCAVISVAPVQNLTVTWYRGNETVLTETFNESTAIPVNASSTLKISTQRDYNGLTFRCEAELHLGPKGPKFLPNTSSPPYTSSEVLQGENVTLSCSADSNPPSNIRWIYTAAVNSNVTTEGQQKTITITGITSANAGMITFCRTVMEMYKEK
;
A
#
# COMPACT_ATOMS: atom_id res chain seq x y z
N MET A 1 -23.70 -37.41 15.07
CA MET A 1 -24.02 -35.97 15.11
C MET A 1 -24.27 -35.54 13.69
N ALA A 2 -25.51 -35.24 13.32
CA ALA A 2 -25.82 -34.71 12.00
C ALA A 2 -25.25 -33.29 11.90
N GLY A 3 -24.60 -32.95 10.79
CA GLY A 3 -24.07 -31.60 10.55
C GLY A 3 -25.19 -30.58 10.34
N CYS A 4 -24.90 -29.29 10.53
CA CYS A 4 -25.87 -28.23 10.27
C CYS A 4 -26.32 -28.26 8.80
N PRO A 5 -27.64 -28.31 8.49
CA PRO A 5 -28.16 -28.46 7.12
C PRO A 5 -28.07 -27.17 6.27
N LEU A 6 -27.16 -26.26 6.59
CA LEU A 6 -27.00 -24.98 5.89
C LEU A 6 -25.83 -25.02 4.91
N THR A 7 -26.05 -24.44 3.74
CA THR A 7 -25.05 -24.27 2.68
C THR A 7 -24.91 -22.79 2.34
N LEU A 8 -23.68 -22.28 2.43
CA LEU A 8 -23.33 -20.91 2.08
C LEU A 8 -22.84 -20.82 0.63
N THR A 9 -23.38 -19.86 -0.12
CA THR A 9 -22.98 -19.57 -1.51
C THR A 9 -22.69 -18.07 -1.67
N PRO A 10 -21.41 -17.68 -1.78
CA PRO A 10 -20.20 -18.47 -1.57
C PRO A 10 -19.90 -18.73 -0.08
N SER A 11 -19.17 -19.81 0.24
CA SER A 11 -18.67 -20.10 1.60
C SER A 11 -17.35 -19.38 1.93
N GLU A 12 -16.61 -18.98 0.91
CA GLU A 12 -15.37 -18.20 1.02
C GLU A 12 -15.35 -17.14 -0.06
N ILE A 13 -15.04 -15.90 0.31
CA ILE A 13 -15.06 -14.74 -0.59
C ILE A 13 -13.98 -13.72 -0.21
N VAL A 14 -13.37 -13.14 -1.24
CA VAL A 14 -12.47 -12.01 -1.13
C VAL A 14 -13.15 -10.79 -1.72
N VAL A 15 -13.21 -9.69 -0.98
CA VAL A 15 -13.93 -8.47 -1.38
C VAL A 15 -13.10 -7.23 -1.08
N LYS A 16 -13.15 -6.25 -1.98
CA LYS A 16 -12.44 -4.99 -1.78
C LYS A 16 -13.19 -4.15 -0.76
N PHE A 17 -12.47 -3.44 0.10
CA PHE A 17 -13.07 -2.50 1.05
C PHE A 17 -13.95 -1.47 0.31
N GLY A 18 -15.21 -1.35 0.76
CA GLY A 18 -16.22 -0.47 0.18
C GLY A 18 -17.04 -1.08 -0.96
N ASP A 19 -16.67 -2.25 -1.49
CA ASP A 19 -17.46 -2.92 -2.52
C ASP A 19 -18.69 -3.64 -1.90
N PRO A 20 -19.77 -3.86 -2.68
CA PRO A 20 -20.92 -4.61 -2.20
C PRO A 20 -20.60 -6.10 -2.05
N ILE A 21 -21.24 -6.75 -1.10
CA ILE A 21 -21.14 -8.19 -0.85
C ILE A 21 -22.52 -8.82 -0.72
N LEU A 22 -22.63 -10.06 -1.23
CA LEU A 22 -23.84 -10.88 -1.16
C LEU A 22 -23.46 -12.33 -0.88
N ILE A 23 -24.05 -12.90 0.17
CA ILE A 23 -23.89 -14.32 0.51
C ILE A 23 -25.26 -14.94 0.74
N ASN A 24 -25.57 -16.01 0.00
CA ASN A 24 -26.79 -16.77 0.20
C ASN A 24 -26.54 -17.87 1.23
N CYS A 25 -27.40 -17.94 2.23
CA CYS A 25 -27.54 -19.11 3.08
C CYS A 25 -28.75 -19.90 2.61
N SER A 26 -28.56 -21.19 2.37
CA SER A 26 -29.60 -22.06 1.81
C SER A 26 -29.68 -23.40 2.55
N THR A 27 -30.85 -24.02 2.55
CA THR A 27 -31.08 -25.36 3.11
C THR A 27 -31.98 -26.16 2.17
N SER A 28 -31.72 -27.47 2.11
CA SER A 28 -32.61 -28.46 1.49
C SER A 28 -33.39 -29.29 2.52
N ALA A 29 -33.12 -29.08 3.80
CA ALA A 29 -33.73 -29.83 4.88
C ALA A 29 -35.15 -29.33 5.15
N THR A 30 -36.08 -30.28 5.35
CA THR A 30 -37.51 -30.00 5.53
C THR A 30 -37.90 -29.75 6.98
N ASP A 31 -36.99 -30.02 7.91
CA ASP A 31 -37.14 -29.86 9.36
C ASP A 31 -36.61 -28.51 9.87
N VAL A 32 -36.31 -27.56 8.97
CA VAL A 32 -35.98 -26.18 9.33
C VAL A 32 -37.25 -25.36 9.45
N GLU A 33 -37.52 -24.84 10.65
CA GLU A 33 -38.65 -23.96 10.93
C GLU A 33 -38.40 -22.53 10.39
N GLY A 34 -37.16 -22.06 10.50
CA GLY A 34 -36.73 -20.80 9.90
C GLY A 34 -35.24 -20.54 10.07
N MET A 35 -34.76 -19.52 9.38
CA MET A 35 -33.34 -19.23 9.25
C MET A 35 -33.09 -17.72 9.06
N GLY A 36 -31.88 -17.27 9.29
CA GLY A 36 -31.52 -15.87 9.19
C GLY A 36 -30.03 -15.61 9.35
N TRP A 37 -29.64 -14.34 9.33
CA TRP A 37 -28.26 -13.88 9.47
C TRP A 37 -28.11 -13.00 10.68
N GLU A 38 -27.22 -13.39 11.58
CA GLU A 38 -26.72 -12.56 12.67
C GLU A 38 -25.44 -11.87 12.20
N ALA A 39 -25.44 -10.54 12.13
CA ALA A 39 -24.31 -9.75 11.68
C ALA A 39 -24.36 -8.34 12.29
N PRO A 40 -23.22 -7.66 12.48
CA PRO A 40 -23.20 -6.28 12.97
C PRO A 40 -23.95 -5.29 12.06
N PHE A 41 -24.08 -5.63 10.78
CA PHE A 41 -24.77 -4.86 9.76
C PHE A 41 -25.37 -5.80 8.72
N GLY A 42 -26.51 -5.41 8.14
CA GLY A 42 -27.21 -6.21 7.13
C GLY A 42 -27.76 -7.55 7.62
N GLY A 43 -27.78 -7.78 8.95
CA GLY A 43 -28.41 -8.96 9.53
C GLY A 43 -29.88 -9.07 9.14
N THR A 44 -30.37 -10.30 9.05
CA THR A 44 -31.78 -10.57 8.73
C THR A 44 -32.50 -11.05 9.98
N GLY A 45 -33.81 -10.80 10.01
CA GLY A 45 -34.68 -11.43 11.00
C GLY A 45 -34.83 -12.94 10.74
N PHE A 46 -35.80 -13.51 11.44
CA PHE A 46 -36.23 -14.87 11.22
C PHE A 46 -37.06 -14.93 9.93
N GLU A 47 -36.53 -15.62 8.92
CA GLU A 47 -37.12 -15.74 7.58
C GLU A 47 -37.43 -17.20 7.26
N HIS A 48 -38.36 -17.40 6.33
CA HIS A 48 -38.78 -18.74 5.92
C HIS A 48 -37.72 -19.38 5.00
N PRO A 49 -37.48 -20.71 5.10
CA PRO A 49 -36.63 -21.44 4.17
C PRO A 49 -37.20 -21.37 2.74
N PRO A 50 -36.39 -21.61 1.68
CA PRO A 50 -35.12 -22.32 1.71
C PRO A 50 -33.87 -21.45 1.60
N VAL A 51 -33.99 -20.15 1.35
CA VAL A 51 -32.84 -19.26 1.11
C VAL A 51 -33.03 -17.91 1.78
N VAL A 52 -32.00 -17.47 2.50
CA VAL A 52 -31.92 -16.12 3.08
C VAL A 52 -30.58 -15.51 2.72
N THR A 53 -30.62 -14.29 2.19
CA THR A 53 -29.46 -13.61 1.65
C THR A 53 -28.98 -12.52 2.60
N TRP A 54 -27.70 -12.57 2.97
CA TRP A 54 -27.02 -11.44 3.58
C TRP A 54 -26.49 -10.52 2.49
N ARG A 55 -26.90 -9.25 2.51
CA ARG A 55 -26.50 -8.24 1.54
C ARG A 55 -26.03 -6.98 2.26
N VAL A 56 -24.87 -6.48 1.82
CA VAL A 56 -24.31 -5.20 2.28
C VAL A 56 -23.88 -4.42 1.05
N GLU A 57 -24.47 -3.24 0.85
CA GLU A 57 -24.20 -2.41 -0.33
C GLU A 57 -22.78 -1.81 -0.33
N LYS A 58 -22.23 -1.57 0.87
CA LYS A 58 -20.90 -0.99 1.05
C LYS A 58 -20.22 -1.61 2.27
N LEU A 59 -19.28 -2.52 2.05
CA LEU A 59 -18.61 -3.21 3.14
C LEU A 59 -17.43 -2.39 3.68
N GLU A 60 -17.61 -1.70 4.79
CA GLU A 60 -16.60 -0.82 5.42
C GLU A 60 -16.12 -1.34 6.79
N GLU A 61 -16.07 -2.66 6.94
CA GLU A 61 -15.55 -3.36 8.12
C GLU A 61 -14.44 -4.31 7.67
N TRP A 62 -13.30 -4.31 8.38
CA TRP A 62 -12.14 -5.13 8.02
C TRP A 62 -12.29 -6.59 8.48
N THR A 63 -13.07 -6.82 9.53
CA THR A 63 -13.32 -8.13 10.12
C THR A 63 -14.82 -8.44 10.22
N PRO A 64 -15.53 -8.51 9.08
CA PRO A 64 -16.95 -8.85 9.09
C PRO A 64 -17.13 -10.28 9.60
N SER A 65 -18.01 -10.46 10.59
CA SER A 65 -18.30 -11.75 11.21
C SER A 65 -19.78 -12.14 11.12
N PRO A 66 -20.38 -12.17 9.91
CA PRO A 66 -21.76 -12.60 9.76
C PRO A 66 -21.88 -14.11 10.00
N SER A 67 -23.00 -14.53 10.58
CA SER A 67 -23.27 -15.93 10.87
C SER A 67 -24.70 -16.26 10.45
N CYS A 68 -24.86 -17.23 9.56
CA CYS A 68 -26.18 -17.73 9.20
C CYS A 68 -26.62 -18.76 10.22
N TYR A 69 -27.78 -18.57 10.83
CA TYR A 69 -28.39 -19.50 11.77
C TYR A 69 -29.65 -20.12 11.19
N ALA A 70 -30.00 -21.31 11.67
CA ALA A 70 -31.28 -21.97 11.42
C ALA A 70 -31.79 -22.65 12.69
N THR A 71 -33.10 -22.60 12.88
CA THR A 71 -33.83 -23.28 13.95
C THR A 71 -34.60 -24.45 13.36
N LEU A 72 -34.41 -25.63 13.92
CA LEU A 72 -35.07 -26.87 13.53
C LEU A 72 -36.38 -27.05 14.30
N VAL A 73 -37.29 -27.87 13.78
CA VAL A 73 -38.61 -28.17 14.39
C VAL A 73 -38.51 -28.75 15.80
N ASP A 74 -37.38 -29.40 16.14
CA ASP A 74 -37.11 -29.92 17.48
C ASP A 74 -36.61 -28.83 18.47
N GLY A 75 -36.53 -27.58 18.02
CA GLY A 75 -36.04 -26.43 18.77
C GLY A 75 -34.52 -26.30 18.80
N SER A 76 -33.77 -27.21 18.17
CA SER A 76 -32.31 -27.09 18.08
C SER A 76 -31.90 -26.01 17.07
N GLN A 77 -30.80 -25.32 17.36
CA GLN A 77 -30.26 -24.27 16.50
C GLN A 77 -28.88 -24.68 15.99
N CYS A 78 -28.59 -24.33 14.74
CA CYS A 78 -27.25 -24.47 14.19
C CYS A 78 -26.84 -23.23 13.40
N THR A 79 -25.52 -23.02 13.31
CA THR A 79 -24.95 -21.81 12.73
C THR A 79 -23.77 -22.16 11.83
N VAL A 80 -23.64 -21.45 10.71
CA VAL A 80 -22.50 -21.52 9.79
C VAL A 80 -22.02 -20.11 9.46
N SER A 81 -20.70 -19.92 9.37
CA SER A 81 -20.09 -18.63 9.08
C SER A 81 -19.21 -18.72 7.82
N PRO A 82 -19.28 -17.76 6.89
CA PRO A 82 -18.40 -17.71 5.73
C PRO A 82 -17.00 -17.23 6.11
N LEU A 83 -16.00 -17.59 5.30
CA LEU A 83 -14.67 -16.99 5.35
C LEU A 83 -14.64 -15.75 4.45
N ILE A 84 -14.52 -14.56 5.05
CA ILE A 84 -14.49 -13.29 4.33
C ILE A 84 -13.12 -12.64 4.51
N THR A 85 -12.45 -12.38 3.39
CA THR A 85 -11.21 -11.60 3.37
C THR A 85 -11.48 -10.24 2.75
N VAL A 86 -11.37 -9.19 3.54
CA VAL A 86 -11.49 -7.81 3.05
C VAL A 86 -10.09 -7.30 2.71
N TYR A 87 -9.91 -6.75 1.50
CA TYR A 87 -8.62 -6.24 1.05
C TYR A 87 -8.68 -4.80 0.56
N LYS A 88 -7.52 -4.15 0.58
CA LYS A 88 -7.29 -2.81 0.04
C LYS A 88 -5.87 -2.73 -0.50
N THR A 89 -5.78 -2.32 -1.76
CA THR A 89 -4.50 -1.99 -2.40
C THR A 89 -3.83 -0.81 -1.68
N PRO A 90 -2.49 -0.71 -1.72
CA PRO A 90 -1.80 0.46 -1.19
C PRO A 90 -2.37 1.77 -1.76
N ASP A 91 -2.46 2.81 -0.93
CA ASP A 91 -2.84 4.15 -1.40
C ASP A 91 -1.74 4.74 -2.28
N PHE A 92 -0.49 4.47 -1.92
CA PHE A 92 0.68 4.92 -2.64
C PHE A 92 1.89 4.03 -2.36
N VAL A 93 2.77 3.93 -3.36
CA VAL A 93 4.06 3.24 -3.28
C VAL A 93 5.15 4.18 -3.78
N SER A 94 6.22 4.35 -3.02
CA SER A 94 7.38 5.16 -3.44
C SER A 94 8.70 4.50 -3.14
N VAL A 95 9.68 4.81 -3.98
CA VAL A 95 11.09 4.55 -3.72
C VAL A 95 11.75 5.85 -3.26
N SER A 96 12.54 5.78 -2.20
CA SER A 96 13.36 6.90 -1.71
C SER A 96 14.74 6.41 -1.31
N ASP A 97 15.76 7.22 -1.55
CA ASP A 97 17.04 7.08 -0.86
C ASP A 97 16.91 7.59 0.58
N MET A 98 17.67 6.98 1.49
CA MET A 98 17.74 7.44 2.89
C MET A 98 18.58 8.74 3.05
N GLY A 99 19.00 9.37 1.95
CA GLY A 99 19.78 10.60 1.93
C GLY A 99 20.01 11.10 0.51
N HIS A 100 19.53 12.32 0.21
CA HIS A 100 19.57 12.96 -1.12
C HIS A 100 20.97 13.46 -1.49
N VAL A 101 21.94 12.54 -1.55
CA VAL A 101 23.27 12.79 -2.11
C VAL A 101 23.40 11.96 -3.38
N PRO A 102 23.98 12.53 -4.45
CA PRO A 102 24.36 11.74 -5.61
C PRO A 102 25.16 10.51 -5.22
N MET A 103 24.85 9.39 -5.88
CA MET A 103 25.46 8.11 -5.57
C MET A 103 26.95 8.16 -5.95
N VAL A 104 27.81 7.75 -5.02
CA VAL A 104 29.27 7.73 -5.15
C VAL A 104 29.71 6.30 -5.46
N GLU A 105 30.62 6.13 -6.42
CA GLU A 105 31.17 4.83 -6.84
C GLU A 105 31.78 4.04 -5.67
N GLY A 106 31.55 2.72 -5.63
CA GLY A 106 32.14 1.80 -4.65
C GLY A 106 31.52 1.84 -3.25
N ARG A 107 30.36 2.48 -3.07
CA ARG A 107 29.62 2.48 -1.80
C ARG A 107 28.31 1.71 -1.91
N GLU A 108 27.90 1.17 -0.77
CA GLU A 108 26.58 0.56 -0.62
C GLU A 108 25.55 1.62 -0.20
N TYR A 109 24.37 1.55 -0.82
CA TYR A 109 23.23 2.41 -0.56
C TYR A 109 21.98 1.58 -0.29
N ASP A 110 21.12 2.08 0.59
CA ASP A 110 19.84 1.47 0.90
C ASP A 110 18.73 2.29 0.23
N LEU A 111 18.08 1.69 -0.78
CA LEU A 111 16.83 2.20 -1.32
C LEU A 111 15.68 1.64 -0.50
N LYS A 112 14.77 2.52 -0.08
CA LYS A 112 13.57 2.14 0.66
C LYS A 112 12.34 2.27 -0.21
N CYS A 113 11.58 1.18 -0.31
CA CYS A 113 10.24 1.17 -0.87
C CYS A 113 9.24 1.33 0.27
N ALA A 114 8.46 2.41 0.26
CA ALA A 114 7.38 2.63 1.21
C ALA A 114 6.05 2.23 0.57
N VAL A 115 5.30 1.34 1.24
CA VAL A 115 3.97 0.88 0.84
C VAL A 115 2.97 1.36 1.88
N ILE A 116 2.07 2.26 1.48
CA ILE A 116 1.22 2.99 2.43
C ILE A 116 -0.19 2.41 2.46
N SER A 117 -0.69 2.09 3.66
CA SER A 117 -2.11 1.78 3.91
C SER A 117 -2.62 0.58 3.10
N VAL A 118 -1.93 -0.55 3.20
CA VAL A 118 -2.26 -1.81 2.50
C VAL A 118 -2.86 -2.84 3.46
N ALA A 119 -3.83 -3.62 2.99
CA ALA A 119 -4.45 -4.70 3.76
C ALA A 119 -4.90 -5.88 2.86
N PRO A 120 -4.84 -7.12 3.35
CA PRO A 120 -4.10 -7.54 4.54
C PRO A 120 -2.59 -7.67 4.22
N VAL A 121 -1.72 -7.33 5.17
CA VAL A 121 -0.27 -7.32 4.92
C VAL A 121 0.32 -8.72 4.75
N GLN A 122 -0.25 -9.76 5.37
CA GLN A 122 0.25 -11.14 5.20
C GLN A 122 0.14 -11.67 3.76
N ASN A 123 -0.65 -11.01 2.92
CA ASN A 123 -0.80 -11.36 1.50
C ASN A 123 0.02 -10.45 0.59
N LEU A 124 0.77 -9.51 1.15
CA LEU A 124 1.60 -8.57 0.40
C LEU A 124 2.91 -9.22 -0.04
N THR A 125 3.25 -9.03 -1.30
CA THR A 125 4.58 -9.27 -1.86
C THR A 125 5.09 -7.96 -2.46
N VAL A 126 6.32 -7.57 -2.12
CA VAL A 126 6.99 -6.41 -2.70
C VAL A 126 8.13 -6.88 -3.58
N THR A 127 8.04 -6.54 -4.86
CA THR A 127 9.02 -6.91 -5.89
C THR A 127 9.76 -5.68 -6.37
N TRP A 128 11.08 -5.69 -6.24
CA TRP A 128 11.96 -4.66 -6.78
C TRP A 128 12.42 -5.02 -8.18
N TYR A 129 12.46 -3.99 -9.02
CA TYR A 129 12.98 -4.08 -10.37
C TYR A 129 14.08 -3.05 -10.60
N ARG A 130 15.10 -3.48 -11.34
CA ARG A 130 16.14 -2.66 -11.94
C ARG A 130 15.91 -2.69 -13.45
N GLY A 131 15.38 -1.60 -14.00
CA GLY A 131 14.78 -1.61 -15.34
C GLY A 131 13.64 -2.63 -15.42
N ASN A 132 13.84 -3.68 -16.21
CA ASN A 132 12.90 -4.79 -16.37
C ASN A 132 13.30 -6.07 -15.60
N GLU A 133 14.47 -6.07 -14.96
CA GLU A 133 14.97 -7.23 -14.24
C GLU A 133 14.50 -7.21 -12.78
N THR A 134 13.98 -8.32 -12.29
CA THR A 134 13.62 -8.47 -10.88
C THR A 134 14.87 -8.72 -10.04
N VAL A 135 15.10 -7.88 -9.03
CA VAL A 135 16.33 -7.91 -8.21
C VAL A 135 16.11 -8.33 -6.77
N LEU A 136 14.92 -8.13 -6.22
CA LEU A 136 14.55 -8.55 -4.87
C LEU A 136 13.04 -8.78 -4.80
N THR A 137 12.64 -9.81 -4.06
CA THR A 137 11.24 -10.06 -3.72
C THR A 137 11.15 -10.30 -2.23
N GLU A 138 10.28 -9.56 -1.56
CA GLU A 138 10.06 -9.63 -0.11
C GLU A 138 8.59 -9.93 0.18
N THR A 139 8.35 -10.80 1.17
CA THR A 139 7.01 -11.20 1.61
C THR A 139 6.86 -10.88 3.10
N PHE A 140 5.63 -10.62 3.53
CA PHE A 140 5.33 -10.19 4.90
C PHE A 140 4.50 -11.28 5.60
N ASN A 141 4.87 -11.61 6.83
CA ASN A 141 4.21 -12.67 7.61
C ASN A 141 3.37 -12.12 8.78
N GLU A 142 3.34 -10.80 8.96
CA GLU A 142 2.53 -10.16 10.01
C GLU A 142 1.05 -10.31 9.69
N SER A 143 0.28 -10.87 10.62
CA SER A 143 -1.15 -11.08 10.42
C SER A 143 -1.95 -9.89 10.93
N THR A 144 -2.42 -9.04 10.02
CA THR A 144 -3.35 -7.95 10.33
C THR A 144 -4.36 -7.76 9.22
N ALA A 145 -5.64 -7.74 9.59
CA ALA A 145 -6.74 -7.47 8.67
C ALA A 145 -6.87 -5.98 8.35
N ILE A 146 -6.40 -5.10 9.24
CA ILE A 146 -6.50 -3.65 9.05
C ILE A 146 -5.31 -3.10 8.22
N PRO A 147 -5.49 -1.95 7.55
CA PRO A 147 -4.43 -1.31 6.78
C PRO A 147 -3.21 -0.94 7.62
N VAL A 148 -2.04 -1.28 7.11
CA VAL A 148 -0.75 -0.93 7.71
C VAL A 148 0.21 -0.35 6.68
N ASN A 149 1.24 0.33 7.18
CA ASN A 149 2.36 0.76 6.37
C ASN A 149 3.44 -0.32 6.41
N ALA A 150 3.89 -0.74 5.23
CA ALA A 150 4.99 -1.68 5.08
C ALA A 150 6.16 -1.00 4.37
N SER A 151 7.37 -1.52 4.56
CA SER A 151 8.50 -1.07 3.77
C SER A 151 9.48 -2.19 3.49
N SER A 152 10.01 -2.19 2.27
CA SER A 152 11.08 -3.09 1.83
C SER A 152 12.34 -2.28 1.59
N THR A 153 13.52 -2.87 1.83
CA THR A 153 14.82 -2.20 1.62
C THR A 153 15.68 -2.99 0.65
N LEU A 154 16.07 -2.34 -0.45
CA LEU A 154 17.01 -2.88 -1.43
C LEU A 154 18.40 -2.29 -1.19
N LYS A 155 19.38 -3.15 -0.94
CA LYS A 155 20.80 -2.77 -0.86
C LYS A 155 21.41 -2.79 -2.26
N ILE A 156 22.05 -1.70 -2.65
CA ILE A 156 22.73 -1.58 -3.95
C ILE A 156 24.19 -1.16 -3.77
N SER A 157 25.09 -1.79 -4.51
CA SER A 157 26.51 -1.42 -4.60
C SER A 157 26.77 -0.73 -5.94
N THR A 158 27.21 0.52 -5.93
CA THR A 158 27.50 1.30 -7.16
C THR A 158 28.70 0.71 -7.91
N GLN A 159 28.44 0.07 -9.04
CA GLN A 159 29.44 -0.28 -10.07
C GLN A 159 29.33 0.74 -11.21
N ARG A 160 30.36 0.91 -12.06
CA ARG A 160 30.43 1.91 -13.14
C ARG A 160 29.25 1.96 -14.14
N ASP A 161 28.33 1.02 -14.06
CA ASP A 161 27.19 0.84 -14.96
C ASP A 161 25.84 1.29 -14.35
N TYR A 162 25.81 1.94 -13.17
CA TYR A 162 24.56 2.31 -12.48
C TYR A 162 24.02 3.70 -12.83
N ASN A 163 24.78 4.54 -13.55
CA ASN A 163 24.32 5.85 -13.97
C ASN A 163 23.14 5.75 -14.94
N GLY A 164 22.00 6.35 -14.58
CA GLY A 164 20.78 6.32 -15.40
C GLY A 164 19.96 5.02 -15.27
N LEU A 165 20.32 4.10 -14.38
CA LEU A 165 19.48 2.96 -14.05
C LEU A 165 18.23 3.40 -13.27
N THR A 166 17.10 2.80 -13.63
CA THR A 166 15.82 3.05 -12.98
C THR A 166 15.47 1.91 -12.04
N PHE A 167 15.10 2.26 -10.81
CA PHE A 167 14.57 1.34 -9.82
C PHE A 167 13.09 1.57 -9.65
N ARG A 168 12.31 0.51 -9.53
CA ARG A 168 10.90 0.57 -9.15
C ARG A 168 10.60 -0.55 -8.18
N CYS A 169 9.65 -0.33 -7.28
CA CYS A 169 9.08 -1.39 -6.49
C CYS A 169 7.59 -1.55 -6.80
N GLU A 170 7.12 -2.78 -6.79
CA GLU A 170 5.74 -3.15 -7.07
C GLU A 170 5.20 -3.93 -5.87
N ALA A 171 4.08 -3.47 -5.33
CA ALA A 171 3.38 -4.09 -4.22
C ALA A 171 2.19 -4.88 -4.76
N GLU A 172 2.15 -6.19 -4.54
CA GLU A 172 1.17 -7.12 -5.08
C GLU A 172 0.45 -7.87 -3.94
N LEU A 173 -0.87 -8.02 -4.05
CA LEU A 173 -1.69 -8.77 -3.09
C LEU A 173 -2.05 -10.16 -3.63
N HIS A 174 -1.51 -11.20 -3.01
CA HIS A 174 -1.77 -12.60 -3.33
C HIS A 174 -2.93 -13.15 -2.49
N LEU A 175 -4.17 -12.90 -2.94
CA LEU A 175 -5.40 -13.18 -2.19
C LEU A 175 -5.98 -14.59 -2.42
N GLY A 176 -5.21 -15.49 -3.04
CA GLY A 176 -5.62 -16.86 -3.31
C GLY A 176 -6.65 -17.02 -4.44
N PRO A 177 -7.19 -18.23 -4.63
CA PRO A 177 -8.03 -18.57 -5.78
C PRO A 177 -9.43 -17.94 -5.75
N LYS A 178 -9.87 -17.48 -4.57
CA LYS A 178 -11.12 -16.73 -4.38
C LYS A 178 -10.94 -15.21 -4.53
N GLY A 179 -9.70 -14.78 -4.75
CA GLY A 179 -9.34 -13.40 -5.04
C GLY A 179 -9.85 -12.91 -6.41
N PRO A 180 -9.64 -11.63 -6.70
CA PRO A 180 -9.93 -11.07 -8.01
C PRO A 180 -9.12 -11.76 -9.12
N LYS A 181 -9.68 -11.78 -10.34
CA LYS A 181 -9.05 -12.42 -11.51
C LYS A 181 -7.67 -11.86 -11.85
N PHE A 182 -7.50 -10.55 -11.65
CA PHE A 182 -6.22 -9.87 -11.81
C PHE A 182 -5.63 -9.60 -10.44
N LEU A 183 -4.34 -9.85 -10.29
CA LEU A 183 -3.62 -9.56 -9.05
C LEU A 183 -3.67 -8.04 -8.80
N PRO A 184 -4.23 -7.60 -7.66
CA PRO A 184 -4.23 -6.19 -7.31
C PRO A 184 -2.79 -5.77 -7.00
N ASN A 185 -2.29 -4.80 -7.75
CA ASN A 185 -0.94 -4.29 -7.59
C ASN A 185 -0.91 -2.75 -7.57
N THR A 186 0.18 -2.20 -7.05
CA THR A 186 0.50 -0.78 -7.13
C THR A 186 2.01 -0.65 -7.30
N SER A 187 2.43 0.01 -8.37
CA SER A 187 3.85 0.25 -8.67
C SER A 187 4.25 1.66 -8.22
N SER A 188 5.47 1.79 -7.73
CA SER A 188 6.09 3.09 -7.57
C SER A 188 6.36 3.75 -8.93
N PRO A 189 6.46 5.09 -8.96
CA PRO A 189 7.17 5.78 -10.02
C PRO A 189 8.62 5.26 -10.14
N PRO A 190 9.26 5.35 -11.32
CA PRO A 190 10.66 5.00 -11.47
C PRO A 190 11.53 6.00 -10.70
N TYR A 191 12.45 5.49 -9.90
CA TYR A 191 13.53 6.24 -9.27
C TYR A 191 14.80 6.08 -10.10
N THR A 192 15.33 7.18 -10.65
CA THR A 192 16.56 7.15 -11.44
C THR A 192 17.75 7.48 -10.55
N SER A 193 18.74 6.58 -10.47
CA SER A 193 20.00 6.90 -9.80
C SER A 193 20.78 7.92 -10.62
N SER A 194 21.16 9.02 -9.97
CA SER A 194 22.17 9.95 -10.49
C SER A 194 23.52 9.59 -9.86
N GLU A 195 24.39 8.99 -10.67
CA GLU A 195 25.80 8.86 -10.29
C GLU A 195 26.52 10.14 -10.65
N VAL A 196 27.34 10.63 -9.73
CA VAL A 196 28.19 11.79 -9.98
C VAL A 196 29.62 11.39 -9.67
N LEU A 197 30.52 11.66 -10.63
CA LEU A 197 31.94 11.36 -10.44
C LEU A 197 32.55 12.32 -9.42
N GLN A 198 33.50 11.82 -8.64
CA GLN A 198 34.23 12.67 -7.70
C GLN A 198 34.91 13.82 -8.46
N GLY A 199 34.67 15.05 -8.01
CA GLY A 199 35.19 16.26 -8.66
C GLY A 199 34.24 16.92 -9.67
N GLU A 200 33.07 16.33 -9.97
CA GLU A 200 32.05 16.98 -10.80
C GLU A 200 31.19 17.99 -10.02
N ASN A 201 30.61 18.94 -10.76
CA ASN A 201 29.68 19.92 -10.21
C ASN A 201 28.24 19.41 -10.36
N VAL A 202 27.49 19.38 -9.27
CA VAL A 202 26.10 18.89 -9.24
C VAL A 202 25.16 20.07 -9.05
N THR A 203 24.07 20.10 -9.82
CA THR A 203 23.07 21.15 -9.71
C THR A 203 21.70 20.51 -9.50
N LEU A 204 21.11 20.71 -8.32
CA LEU A 204 19.77 20.26 -7.98
C LEU A 204 18.82 21.46 -8.05
N SER A 205 17.74 21.36 -8.81
CA SER A 205 16.76 22.44 -8.94
C SER A 205 15.41 22.04 -8.37
N CYS A 206 14.71 23.02 -7.79
CA CYS A 206 13.39 22.84 -7.23
C CYS A 206 12.47 23.99 -7.67
N SER A 207 11.31 23.64 -8.22
CA SER A 207 10.23 24.53 -8.61
C SER A 207 8.90 24.00 -8.09
N ALA A 208 7.94 24.88 -7.86
CA ALA A 208 6.62 24.55 -7.34
C ALA A 208 5.58 25.42 -8.04
N ASP A 209 4.65 24.79 -8.75
CA ASP A 209 3.54 25.48 -9.38
C ASP A 209 2.43 25.70 -8.35
N SER A 210 2.25 26.95 -7.91
CA SER A 210 1.39 27.29 -6.78
C SER A 210 0.69 28.63 -7.00
N ASN A 211 -0.61 28.64 -6.72
CA ASN A 211 -1.45 29.84 -6.79
C ASN A 211 -2.26 29.99 -5.48
N PRO A 212 -1.93 30.93 -4.58
CA PRO A 212 -0.89 31.96 -4.73
C PRO A 212 0.54 31.40 -4.69
N PRO A 213 1.54 32.12 -5.24
CA PRO A 213 2.95 31.74 -5.23
C PRO A 213 3.46 31.26 -3.87
N SER A 214 3.91 30.02 -3.77
CA SER A 214 4.55 29.48 -2.57
C SER A 214 6.04 29.83 -2.52
N ASN A 215 6.57 30.07 -1.32
CA ASN A 215 8.00 30.33 -1.15
C ASN A 215 8.75 29.01 -1.07
N ILE A 216 9.63 28.75 -2.04
CA ILE A 216 10.46 27.54 -2.05
C ILE A 216 11.65 27.72 -1.11
N ARG A 217 11.98 26.71 -0.30
CA ARG A 217 13.18 26.69 0.55
C ARG A 217 13.88 25.35 0.46
N TRP A 218 15.18 25.39 0.22
CA TRP A 218 16.05 24.24 0.44
C TRP A 218 16.38 24.11 1.92
N ILE A 219 16.27 22.89 2.43
CA ILE A 219 16.86 22.51 3.70
C ILE A 219 17.95 21.52 3.36
N TYR A 220 19.18 21.85 3.71
CA TYR A 220 20.32 21.04 3.37
C TYR A 220 21.36 21.08 4.49
N THR A 221 22.19 20.04 4.56
CA THR A 221 23.39 20.06 5.40
C THR A 221 24.47 20.87 4.68
N ALA A 222 24.86 22.03 5.20
CA ALA A 222 25.81 22.90 4.50
C ALA A 222 27.18 22.22 4.35
N ALA A 223 27.64 22.10 3.11
CA ALA A 223 29.00 21.71 2.78
C ALA A 223 29.79 22.92 2.29
N VAL A 224 31.11 22.96 2.53
CA VAL A 224 31.98 24.09 2.15
C VAL A 224 31.89 24.41 0.65
N ASN A 225 31.61 23.40 -0.16
CA ASN A 225 31.48 23.47 -1.61
C ASN A 225 30.02 23.56 -2.12
N SER A 226 29.05 23.85 -1.25
CA SER A 226 27.65 24.04 -1.65
C SER A 226 27.27 25.52 -1.74
N ASN A 227 26.57 25.91 -2.80
CA ASN A 227 26.06 27.26 -3.03
C ASN A 227 24.61 27.22 -3.52
N VAL A 228 23.76 28.12 -3.01
CA VAL A 228 22.34 28.18 -3.38
C VAL A 228 22.11 29.42 -4.24
N THR A 229 21.60 29.21 -5.44
CA THR A 229 21.14 30.27 -6.34
C THR A 229 19.60 30.30 -6.37
N THR A 230 19.03 31.48 -6.54
CA THR A 230 17.58 31.69 -6.66
C THR A 230 17.30 32.43 -7.96
N GLU A 231 16.51 31.83 -8.83
CA GLU A 231 16.11 32.40 -10.12
C GLU A 231 14.57 32.37 -10.22
N GLY A 232 13.94 33.52 -9.95
CA GLY A 232 12.47 33.60 -9.85
C GLY A 232 11.90 32.75 -8.70
N GLN A 233 10.93 31.89 -9.00
CA GLN A 233 10.37 30.91 -8.05
C GLN A 233 11.22 29.63 -7.96
N GLN A 234 12.19 29.42 -8.86
CA GLN A 234 13.05 28.25 -8.83
C GLN A 234 14.23 28.49 -7.91
N LYS A 235 14.49 27.56 -7.00
CA LYS A 235 15.71 27.56 -6.18
C LYS A 235 16.58 26.40 -6.57
N THR A 236 17.86 26.66 -6.73
CA THR A 236 18.84 25.69 -7.20
C THR A 236 19.99 25.63 -6.22
N ILE A 237 20.43 24.43 -5.85
CA ILE A 237 21.64 24.21 -5.06
C ILE A 237 22.70 23.58 -5.96
N THR A 238 23.85 24.22 -6.03
CA THR A 238 25.01 23.76 -6.78
C THR A 238 26.09 23.31 -5.80
N ILE A 239 26.57 22.09 -5.95
CA ILE A 239 27.72 21.56 -5.20
C ILE A 239 28.89 21.50 -6.17
N THR A 240 29.96 22.26 -5.91
CA THR A 240 31.15 22.29 -6.76
C THR A 240 32.16 21.21 -6.34
N GLY A 241 32.66 20.43 -7.30
CA GLY A 241 33.65 19.39 -7.03
C GLY A 241 33.22 18.42 -5.93
N ILE A 242 32.20 17.60 -6.19
CA ILE A 242 31.66 16.67 -5.18
C ILE A 242 32.76 15.73 -4.64
N THR A 243 32.75 15.48 -3.33
CA THR A 243 33.73 14.61 -2.66
C THR A 243 33.05 13.59 -1.76
N SER A 244 33.81 12.61 -1.26
CA SER A 244 33.32 11.64 -0.27
C SER A 244 32.85 12.29 1.05
N ALA A 245 33.24 13.54 1.33
CA ALA A 245 32.77 14.31 2.47
C ALA A 245 31.33 14.85 2.29
N ASN A 246 30.81 14.86 1.06
CA ASN A 246 29.42 15.23 0.78
C ASN A 246 28.45 14.05 1.04
N ALA A 247 28.95 12.84 1.31
CA ALA A 247 28.11 11.67 1.61
C ALA A 247 27.34 11.85 2.93
N GLY A 248 26.02 11.61 2.91
CA GLY A 248 25.13 11.86 4.04
C GLY A 248 24.58 13.29 4.14
N MET A 249 24.92 14.18 3.18
CA MET A 249 24.28 15.48 3.05
C MET A 249 22.81 15.33 2.68
N ILE A 250 21.92 15.63 3.63
CA ILE A 250 20.49 15.55 3.38
C ILE A 250 20.08 16.84 2.67
N THR A 251 19.38 16.76 1.53
CA THR A 251 18.97 17.94 0.74
C THR A 251 17.51 17.82 0.35
N PHE A 252 16.62 18.62 0.95
CA PHE A 252 15.18 18.53 0.75
C PHE A 252 14.60 19.89 0.40
N CYS A 253 13.69 19.91 -0.57
CA CYS A 253 13.00 21.11 -0.98
C CYS A 253 11.62 21.18 -0.34
N ARG A 254 11.30 22.29 0.32
CA ARG A 254 10.01 22.52 0.97
C ARG A 254 9.36 23.79 0.44
N THR A 255 8.06 23.73 0.16
CA THR A 255 7.23 24.91 -0.09
C THR A 255 6.68 25.45 1.23
N VAL A 256 6.77 26.77 1.42
CA VAL A 256 6.24 27.48 2.58
C VAL A 256 5.16 28.43 2.06
N MET A 257 3.91 28.20 2.48
CA MET A 257 2.82 29.15 2.27
C MET A 257 2.88 30.19 3.40
N GLU A 258 3.14 31.45 3.06
CA GLU A 258 3.00 32.55 4.02
C GLU A 258 1.51 32.86 4.21
N MET A 259 0.93 32.41 5.32
CA MET A 259 -0.41 32.83 5.72
C MET A 259 -0.32 34.26 6.27
N TYR A 260 -0.79 35.24 5.51
CA TYR A 260 -1.05 36.57 6.04
C TYR A 260 -2.22 36.48 7.02
N LYS A 261 -1.98 36.78 8.30
CA LYS A 261 -3.07 37.06 9.25
C LYS A 261 -3.70 38.38 8.85
N GLU A 262 -4.96 38.36 8.42
CA GLU A 262 -5.78 39.57 8.42
C GLU A 262 -5.86 40.11 9.87
N LYS A 263 -5.69 41.42 9.97
CA LYS A 263 -5.66 42.19 11.21
C LYS A 263 -7.06 42.67 11.57
#